data_AF-A0A8T3ZQ21-F1
#
_entry.id   AF-A0A8T3ZQ21-F1
#
_cell.length_a   1.000
_cell.length_b   1.000
_cell.length_c   1.000
_cell.angle_alpha   90.00
_cell.angle_beta   90.00
_cell.angle_gamma   90.00
#
_symmetry.space_group_name_H-M   'P 1'
#
loop_
_entity.id
_entity.type
_entity.pdbx_description
1 polymer ?
#
loop_
_entity_poly.entity_id
_entity_poly.type
_entity_poly.pdbx_seq_one_letter_code
_entity_poly.pdbx_strand_id
1 'polypeptide(L)' 'MGTITVNVTDETETFFRETVQEKLGTEKGVLGKALDEAMKKWAEEKMQNE' A
#
# COMPACT_ATOMS: atom_id res chain seq x y z
N MET A 1 -1.74 11.76 -11.41
CA MET A 1 -1.45 10.38 -10.96
C MET A 1 -0.19 9.94 -11.67
N GLY A 2 0.90 9.75 -10.92
CA GLY A 2 2.07 9.05 -11.45
C GLY A 2 1.86 7.55 -11.31
N THR A 3 2.28 6.77 -12.30
CA THR A 3 2.24 5.30 -12.22
C THR A 3 3.63 4.81 -11.87
N ILE A 4 3.74 3.99 -10.83
CA ILE A 4 4.99 3.32 -10.44
C ILE A 4 4.76 1.82 -10.59
N THR A 5 5.63 1.16 -11.35
CA THR A 5 5.64 -0.30 -11.46
C THR A 5 6.69 -0.84 -10.50
N VAL A 6 6.26 -1.63 -9.52
CA VAL A 6 7.15 -2.26 -8.53
C VAL A 6 6.95 -3.76 -8.54
N ASN A 7 8.04 -4.50 -8.31
CA ASN A 7 7.97 -5.94 -8.06
C ASN A 7 8.12 -6.16 -6.56
N VAL A 8 7.19 -6.90 -5.97
CA VAL A 8 7.21 -7.33 -4.57
C VAL A 8 7.15 -8.86 -4.53
N THR A 9 7.51 -9.45 -3.39
CA THR A 9 7.35 -10.90 -3.22
C THR A 9 5.87 -11.26 -3.12
N ASP A 10 5.51 -12.47 -3.58
CA ASP A 10 4.15 -13.01 -3.46
C ASP A 10 3.62 -12.97 -2.02
N GLU A 11 4.49 -13.24 -1.04
CA GLU A 11 4.15 -13.18 0.38
C GLU A 11 3.73 -11.76 0.80
N THR A 12 4.46 -10.74 0.33
CA THR A 12 4.15 -9.34 0.63
C THR A 12 2.86 -8.90 -0.05
N GLU A 13 2.65 -9.29 -1.32
CA GLU A 13 1.41 -8.96 -2.03
C GLU A 13 0.20 -9.61 -1.33
N THR A 14 0.31 -10.91 -1.00
CA THR A 14 -0.76 -11.68 -0.37
C THR A 14 -1.13 -11.07 0.97
N PHE A 15 -0.14 -10.87 1.84
CA PHE A 15 -0.37 -10.29 3.16
C PHE A 15 -0.99 -8.89 3.09
N PHE A 16 -0.50 -8.05 2.17
CA PHE A 16 -1.04 -6.70 1.97
C PHE A 16 -2.48 -6.76 1.46
N ARG A 17 -2.77 -7.60 0.47
CA ARG A 17 -4.10 -7.77 -0.11
C ARG A 17 -5.10 -8.26 0.93
N GLU A 18 -4.76 -9.28 1.71
CA GLU A 18 -5.62 -9.80 2.78
C GLU A 18 -5.90 -8.71 3.83
N THR A 19 -4.85 -8.01 4.29
CA THR A 19 -4.99 -6.91 5.27
C THR A 19 -5.92 -5.81 4.74
N VAL A 20 -5.78 -5.42 3.47
CA VAL A 20 -6.63 -4.40 2.85
C VAL A 20 -8.08 -4.89 2.75
N GLN A 21 -8.30 -6.14 2.36
CA GLN A 21 -9.64 -6.73 2.30
C GLN A 21 -10.30 -6.77 3.68
N GLU A 22 -9.56 -7.14 4.74
CA GLU A 22 -10.08 -7.18 6.10
C GLU A 22 -10.38 -5.79 6.67
N LYS A 23 -9.51 -4.80 6.42
CA LYS A 23 -9.62 -3.47 7.05
C LYS A 23 -10.50 -2.49 6.27
N LEU A 24 -10.47 -2.56 4.95
CA LEU A 24 -11.07 -1.56 4.06
C LEU A 24 -12.12 -2.17 3.11
N GLY A 25 -12.31 -3.50 3.13
CA GLY A 25 -13.28 -4.21 2.30
C GLY A 25 -12.81 -4.48 0.87
N THR A 26 -13.75 -4.90 0.03
CA THR A 26 -13.48 -5.42 -1.33
C THR A 26 -13.96 -4.49 -2.46
N GLU A 27 -14.08 -3.19 -2.21
CA GLU A 27 -14.52 -2.24 -3.22
C GLU A 27 -13.50 -2.02 -4.36
N LYS A 28 -13.95 -1.53 -5.52
CA LYS A 28 -13.02 -1.21 -6.60
C LYS A 28 -12.13 -0.02 -6.21
N GLY A 29 -10.82 -0.23 -6.26
CA GLY A 29 -9.82 0.79 -6.00
C GLY A 29 -9.33 0.90 -4.56
N VAL A 30 -9.77 0.02 -3.64
CA VAL A 30 -9.29 0.06 -2.24
C VAL A 30 -7.79 -0.27 -2.15
N LEU A 31 -7.32 -1.23 -2.95
CA LEU A 31 -5.90 -1.58 -3.06
C LEU A 31 -5.03 -0.38 -3.45
N GLY A 32 -5.46 0.41 -4.45
CA GLY A 32 -4.73 1.59 -4.88
C GLY A 32 -4.68 2.67 -3.80
N LYS A 33 -5.80 2.89 -3.09
CA LYS A 33 -5.84 3.83 -1.95
C LYS A 33 -4.95 3.38 -0.79
N ALA A 34 -4.97 2.09 -0.46
CA ALA A 34 -4.13 1.53 0.58
C ALA A 34 -2.64 1.63 0.21
N LEU A 35 -2.29 1.42 -1.06
CA LEU A 35 -0.92 1.53 -1.55
C LEU A 35 -0.42 2.99 -1.43
N ASP A 36 -1.25 3.95 -1.82
CA ASP A 36 -0.95 5.38 -1.70
C ASP A 36 -0.75 5.79 -0.23
N GLU A 37 -1.65 5.35 0.66
CA GLU A 37 -1.52 5.62 2.10
C GLU A 37 -0.26 5.00 2.71
N ALA A 38 0.07 3.76 2.35
CA ALA A 38 1.26 3.07 2.83
C ALA A 38 2.54 3.77 2.38
N MET A 39 2.62 4.16 1.09
CA MET A 39 3.76 4.91 0.56
C MET A 39 3.90 6.27 1.22
N LYS A 40 2.78 6.98 1.45
CA LYS A 40 2.79 8.28 2.12
C LYS A 40 3.30 8.18 3.55
N LYS A 41 2.75 7.24 4.34
CA LYS A 41 3.18 7.00 5.72
C LYS A 41 4.67 6.66 5.80
N TRP A 42 5.13 5.76 4.94
CA TRP A 42 6.55 5.38 4.90
C TRP A 42 7.45 6.57 4.57
N ALA A 43 7.06 7.41 3.60
CA ALA A 43 7.82 8.61 3.25
C ALA A 43 7.82 9.64 4.39
N GLU A 44 6.69 9.85 5.06
CA GLU A 44 6.59 10.73 6.22
C GLU A 44 7.47 10.23 7.39
N GLU A 45 7.44 8.93 7.69
CA GLU A 45 8.29 8.31 8.72
C GLU A 45 9.79 8.46 8.41
N LYS A 46 10.17 8.33 7.14
CA LYS A 46 11.58 8.51 6.74
C LYS A 46 12.02 9.96 6.73
N MET A 47 11.12 10.89 6.36
CA MET A 47 11.41 12.32 6.36
C MET A 47 11.49 12.93 7.76
N GLN A 48 10.74 12.42 8.74
CA GLN A 48 10.80 12.88 10.14
C GLN A 48 12.02 12.38 10.93
N ASN A 49 12.75 11.40 10.38
CA ASN A 49 13.89 10.78 11.04
C ASN A 49 15.26 11.26 10.49
N GLU A 50 15.24 12.33 9.68
CA GLU A 50 16.39 13.19 9.30
C GLU A 50 16.22 14.58 9.92
#